data_AF-A0A7R9D5X6-F1
#
_entry.id   AF-A0A7R9D5X6-F1
#
_cell.length_a   1.000
_cell.length_b   1.000
_cell.length_c   1.000
_cell.angle_alpha   90.00
_cell.angle_beta   90.00
_cell.angle_gamma   90.00
#
_symmetry.space_group_name_H-M   'P 1'
#
loop_
_entity.id
_entity.type
_entity.pdbx_description
1 polymer ?
#
loop_
_entity_poly.entity_id
_entity_poly.type
_entity_poly.pdbx_seq_one_letter_code
_entity_poly.pdbx_strand_id
1 'polypeptide(L)'
;MGPSPGDRPASMTSTCLPDLVVEKRGDVCIWWFPRDFSQSRLGDRTTGSNACTLIVLLVSQKCYQGDIQILPREEEPINQRFVVALAESIIEGNEIHEWLLRHGKLHHVNMTVPEAVTAAGSSMRFICEWKSLVYLLDLEESLYEQMTETLAEWHRNPPPRRGSDLYVVLIADNRSVLFIFQKDMEKPTLSRPRLKRYSLQSPPPNAHATAVQSVSLH
;
A
#
# COMPACT_ATOMS: atom_id res chain seq x y z
N MET A 1 -44.36 -10.93 -15.26
CA MET A 1 -43.93 -9.62 -14.72
C MET A 1 -42.42 -9.69 -14.55
N GLY A 2 -41.68 -9.18 -15.53
CA GLY A 2 -40.21 -9.11 -15.45
C GLY A 2 -39.80 -7.82 -14.71
N PRO A 3 -38.67 -7.81 -13.98
CA PRO A 3 -38.21 -6.60 -13.32
C PRO A 3 -37.78 -5.55 -14.36
N SER A 4 -38.16 -4.30 -14.08
CA SER A 4 -37.86 -3.12 -14.89
C SER A 4 -36.34 -2.85 -14.98
N PRO A 5 -35.84 -2.34 -16.12
CA PRO A 5 -34.43 -2.03 -16.31
C PRO A 5 -34.12 -0.67 -15.68
N GLY A 6 -33.90 -0.66 -14.38
CA GLY A 6 -33.58 0.56 -13.67
C GLY A 6 -33.13 0.22 -12.27
N ASP A 7 -31.91 -0.31 -12.17
CA ASP A 7 -31.03 -0.25 -10.99
C ASP A 7 -29.72 -0.95 -11.38
N ARG A 8 -28.93 -0.31 -12.25
CA ARG A 8 -27.49 -0.54 -12.26
C ARG A 8 -26.91 0.43 -11.23
N PRO A 9 -26.12 -0.03 -10.24
CA PRO A 9 -25.40 0.90 -9.39
C PRO A 9 -24.53 1.79 -10.27
N ALA A 10 -24.56 3.08 -9.99
CA ALA A 10 -23.88 4.11 -10.76
C ALA A 10 -22.41 3.71 -10.95
N SER A 11 -22.01 3.63 -12.21
CA SER A 11 -20.61 3.66 -12.61
C SER A 11 -19.96 4.87 -11.95
N MET A 12 -18.99 4.66 -11.06
CA MET A 12 -18.13 5.71 -10.53
C MET A 12 -17.21 6.22 -11.65
N THR A 13 -17.76 7.06 -12.53
CA THR A 13 -17.01 7.87 -13.51
C THR A 13 -17.13 9.34 -13.13
N SER A 14 -16.65 9.69 -11.93
CA SER A 14 -16.41 11.09 -11.56
C SER A 14 -15.07 11.19 -10.85
N THR A 15 -14.05 11.46 -11.65
CA THR A 15 -12.66 11.78 -11.29
C THR A 15 -12.60 13.12 -10.56
N CYS A 16 -12.99 13.16 -9.29
CA CYS A 16 -12.58 14.22 -8.38
C CYS A 16 -11.53 13.64 -7.46
N LEU A 17 -10.31 14.16 -7.51
CA LEU A 17 -9.30 13.86 -6.49
C LEU A 17 -9.90 14.15 -5.11
N PRO A 18 -9.68 13.29 -4.11
CA PRO A 18 -10.10 13.59 -2.75
C PRO A 18 -9.45 14.91 -2.32
N ASP A 19 -10.14 15.68 -1.48
CA ASP A 19 -9.64 16.95 -0.96
C ASP A 19 -8.38 16.72 -0.12
N LEU A 20 -7.22 16.84 -0.77
CA LEU A 20 -5.93 16.37 -0.28
C LEU A 20 -5.15 17.53 0.31
N VAL A 21 -4.77 17.41 1.58
CA VAL A 21 -3.86 18.38 2.20
C VAL A 21 -2.42 17.92 2.00
N VAL A 22 -1.60 18.77 1.40
CA VAL A 22 -0.18 18.49 1.14
C VAL A 22 0.69 19.24 2.14
N GLU A 23 1.53 18.51 2.86
CA GLU A 23 2.49 19.06 3.79
C GLU A 23 3.92 18.69 3.37
N LYS A 24 4.82 19.67 3.33
CA LYS A 24 6.23 19.45 2.99
C LYS A 24 7.11 19.64 4.22
N ARG A 25 7.88 18.61 4.58
CA ARG A 25 8.88 18.63 5.66
C ARG A 25 10.24 18.26 5.09
N GLY A 26 11.05 19.28 4.76
CA GLY A 26 12.34 19.07 4.08
C GLY A 26 12.15 18.38 2.71
N ASP A 27 12.79 17.23 2.54
CA ASP A 27 12.66 16.37 1.34
C ASP A 27 11.46 15.42 1.38
N VAL A 28 10.67 15.44 2.46
CA VAL A 28 9.49 14.60 2.63
C VAL A 28 8.24 15.38 2.22
N CYS A 29 7.44 14.77 1.35
CA CYS A 29 6.09 15.22 1.03
C CYS A 29 5.10 14.27 1.70
N ILE A 30 4.15 14.83 2.45
CA ILE A 30 3.12 14.12 3.19
C ILE A 30 1.78 14.51 2.56
N TRP A 31 1.01 13.50 2.18
CA TRP A 31 -0.31 13.65 1.59
C TRP A 31 -1.36 13.15 2.56
N TRP A 32 -2.15 14.07 3.09
CA TRP A 32 -3.22 13.80 4.03
C TRP A 32 -4.53 13.62 3.27
N PHE A 33 -4.97 12.36 3.17
CA PHE A 33 -6.27 12.03 2.61
C PHE A 33 -7.39 12.38 3.60
N PRO A 34 -8.58 12.76 3.10
CA PRO A 34 -9.73 13.02 3.96
C PRO A 34 -10.11 11.73 4.70
N ARG A 35 -10.72 11.88 5.89
CA ARG A 35 -11.07 10.75 6.77
C ARG A 35 -11.92 9.68 6.06
N ASP A 36 -12.80 10.11 5.17
CA ASP A 36 -13.71 9.23 4.44
C ASP A 36 -13.00 8.45 3.31
N PHE A 37 -11.80 8.88 2.92
CA PHE A 37 -10.88 8.11 2.10
C PHE A 37 -10.02 7.20 3.00
N SER A 38 -10.66 6.21 3.60
CA SER A 38 -9.99 5.21 4.43
C SER A 38 -10.69 3.86 4.37
N GLN A 39 -9.99 2.78 4.73
CA GLN A 39 -10.56 1.43 4.70
C GLN A 39 -11.85 1.24 5.51
N SER A 40 -12.10 2.10 6.50
CA SER A 40 -13.28 2.01 7.37
C SER A 40 -14.49 2.78 6.86
N ARG A 41 -14.32 3.64 5.84
CA ARG A 41 -15.31 4.66 5.46
C ARG A 41 -15.54 4.78 3.96
N LEU A 42 -14.54 4.43 3.15
CA LEU A 42 -14.66 4.51 1.70
C LEU A 42 -15.72 3.53 1.20
N GLY A 43 -16.63 4.00 0.35
CA GLY A 43 -17.72 3.19 -0.22
C GLY A 43 -18.88 2.95 0.75
N ASP A 44 -19.34 4.01 1.45
CA ASP A 44 -20.48 4.00 2.38
C ASP A 44 -20.35 3.03 3.56
N ARG A 45 -19.12 2.66 3.91
CA ARG A 45 -18.85 1.73 5.01
C ARG A 45 -19.11 2.41 6.36
N THR A 46 -19.84 1.69 7.21
CA THR A 46 -20.18 2.12 8.58
C THR A 46 -19.45 1.32 9.67
N THR A 47 -18.72 0.29 9.28
CA THR A 47 -18.01 -0.63 10.18
C THR A 47 -16.50 -0.57 9.98
N GLY A 48 -15.75 -0.85 11.05
CA GLY A 48 -14.30 -0.99 10.99
C GLY A 48 -13.85 -2.07 10.00
N SER A 49 -12.62 -1.98 9.53
CA SER A 49 -12.01 -2.96 8.63
C SER A 49 -10.63 -3.36 9.15
N ASN A 50 -10.23 -4.61 8.87
CA ASN A 50 -8.92 -5.17 9.20
C ASN A 50 -8.18 -5.65 7.94
N ALA A 51 -8.56 -5.13 6.77
CA ALA A 51 -8.01 -5.54 5.47
C ALA A 51 -6.68 -4.86 5.11
N CYS A 52 -6.03 -4.12 6.03
CA CYS A 52 -4.91 -3.23 5.70
C CYS A 52 -3.75 -3.92 4.98
N THR A 53 -3.38 -5.14 5.39
CA THR A 53 -2.32 -5.94 4.75
C THR A 53 -2.66 -6.29 3.31
N LEU A 54 -3.92 -6.63 3.04
CA LEU A 54 -4.38 -6.95 1.69
C LEU A 54 -4.42 -5.71 0.81
N ILE A 55 -4.91 -4.59 1.36
CA ILE A 55 -4.97 -3.31 0.66
C ILE A 55 -3.57 -2.89 0.20
N VAL A 56 -2.57 -2.93 1.09
CA VAL A 56 -1.20 -2.51 0.70
C VAL A 56 -0.59 -3.41 -0.38
N LEU A 57 -0.89 -4.71 -0.38
CA LEU A 57 -0.43 -5.61 -1.45
C LEU A 57 -1.15 -5.35 -2.78
N LEU A 58 -2.46 -5.11 -2.75
CA LEU A 58 -3.26 -4.78 -3.94
C LEU A 58 -2.76 -3.46 -4.55
N VAL A 59 -2.50 -2.44 -3.74
CA VAL A 59 -1.91 -1.17 -4.20
C VAL A 59 -0.56 -1.42 -4.86
N SER A 60 0.30 -2.20 -4.21
CA SER A 60 1.63 -2.52 -4.72
C SER A 60 1.55 -3.17 -6.09
N GLN A 61 0.68 -4.17 -6.27
CA GLN A 61 0.49 -4.80 -7.56
C GLN A 61 -0.05 -3.84 -8.61
N LYS A 62 -1.09 -3.05 -8.30
CA LYS A 62 -1.67 -2.10 -9.25
C LYS A 62 -0.64 -1.05 -9.68
N CYS A 63 0.23 -0.62 -8.76
CA CYS A 63 1.33 0.30 -9.10
C CYS A 63 2.28 -0.31 -10.12
N TYR A 64 2.71 -1.55 -9.91
CA TYR A 64 3.60 -2.23 -10.83
C TYR A 64 2.96 -2.56 -12.18
N GLN A 65 1.75 -3.13 -12.18
CA GLN A 65 1.03 -3.46 -13.42
C GLN A 65 0.70 -2.22 -14.24
N GLY A 66 0.41 -1.11 -13.57
CA GLY A 66 0.06 0.15 -14.21
C GLY A 66 1.25 1.04 -14.56
N ASP A 67 2.47 0.67 -14.20
CA ASP A 67 3.65 1.56 -14.22
C ASP A 67 3.31 2.93 -13.59
N ILE A 68 2.76 2.87 -12.37
CA ILE A 68 2.28 4.05 -11.65
C ILE A 68 3.44 4.64 -10.86
N GLN A 69 3.90 5.80 -11.32
CA GLN A 69 4.89 6.59 -10.61
C GLN A 69 4.24 7.38 -9.49
N ILE A 70 4.81 7.29 -8.30
CA ILE A 70 4.28 7.94 -7.10
C ILE A 70 4.71 9.39 -6.99
N LEU A 71 5.81 9.75 -7.65
CA LEU A 71 6.33 11.10 -7.62
C LEU A 71 5.34 12.09 -8.25
N PRO A 72 5.10 13.24 -7.60
CA PRO A 72 4.31 14.30 -8.20
C PRO A 72 4.95 14.73 -9.51
N ARG A 73 4.12 14.89 -10.54
CA ARG A 73 4.50 15.59 -11.77
C ARG A 73 4.40 17.09 -11.50
N GLU A 74 5.10 17.92 -12.28
CA GLU A 74 5.16 19.37 -12.05
C GLU A 74 3.78 20.05 -11.92
N GLU A 75 2.74 19.42 -12.48
CA GLU A 75 1.37 19.92 -12.53
C GLU A 75 0.40 19.23 -11.54
N GLU A 76 0.82 18.17 -10.84
CA GLU A 76 -0.06 17.39 -9.96
C GLU A 76 0.57 17.12 -8.59
N PRO A 77 -0.14 17.43 -7.47
CA PRO A 77 0.38 17.20 -6.13
C PRO A 77 0.60 15.71 -5.85
N ILE A 78 -0.17 14.82 -6.48
CA ILE A 78 -0.05 13.36 -6.42
C ILE A 78 -0.55 12.76 -7.74
N ASN A 79 0.04 11.65 -8.18
CA ASN A 79 -0.40 10.96 -9.38
C ASN A 79 -1.84 10.45 -9.21
N GLN A 80 -2.77 10.90 -10.06
CA GLN A 80 -4.18 10.49 -9.98
C GLN A 80 -4.37 8.98 -10.14
N ARG A 81 -3.55 8.33 -10.98
CA ARG A 81 -3.60 6.87 -11.17
C ARG A 81 -3.25 6.14 -9.87
N PHE A 82 -2.35 6.69 -9.05
CA PHE A 82 -2.05 6.14 -7.72
C PHE A 82 -3.25 6.27 -6.79
N VAL A 83 -3.92 7.43 -6.78
CA VAL A 83 -5.12 7.64 -5.96
C VAL A 83 -6.25 6.69 -6.34
N VAL A 84 -6.48 6.49 -7.64
CA VAL A 84 -7.46 5.50 -8.13
C VAL A 84 -7.06 4.09 -7.73
N ALA A 85 -5.80 3.70 -7.93
CA ALA A 85 -5.30 2.40 -7.52
C ALA A 85 -5.47 2.16 -6.01
N LEU A 86 -5.25 3.19 -5.18
CA LEU A 86 -5.47 3.14 -3.74
C LEU A 86 -6.95 2.98 -3.39
N ALA A 87 -7.84 3.75 -4.02
CA ALA A 87 -9.28 3.65 -3.80
C ALA A 87 -9.83 2.26 -4.17
N GLU A 88 -9.47 1.76 -5.36
CA GLU A 88 -9.85 0.42 -5.82
C GLU A 88 -9.34 -0.65 -4.85
N SER A 89 -8.09 -0.54 -4.42
CA SER A 89 -7.49 -1.52 -3.50
C SER A 89 -8.16 -1.51 -2.13
N ILE A 90 -8.62 -0.35 -1.65
CA ILE A 90 -9.41 -0.24 -0.42
C ILE A 90 -10.72 -1.01 -0.55
N ILE A 91 -11.45 -0.78 -1.66
CA ILE A 91 -12.74 -1.43 -1.91
C ILE A 91 -12.54 -2.94 -2.06
N GLU A 92 -11.67 -3.35 -2.98
CA GLU A 92 -11.37 -4.76 -3.28
C GLU A 92 -10.83 -5.51 -2.06
N GLY A 93 -9.90 -4.90 -1.32
CA GLY A 93 -9.33 -5.51 -0.11
C GLY A 93 -10.38 -5.73 0.98
N ASN A 94 -11.30 -4.79 1.16
CA ASN A 94 -12.40 -4.94 2.10
C ASN A 94 -13.36 -6.06 1.69
N GLU A 95 -13.73 -6.13 0.41
CA GLU A 95 -14.64 -7.16 -0.11
C GLU A 95 -14.08 -8.57 0.09
N ILE A 96 -12.80 -8.78 -0.25
CA ILE A 96 -12.11 -10.07 -0.06
C ILE A 96 -12.03 -10.42 1.42
N HIS A 97 -11.63 -9.48 2.27
CA HIS A 97 -11.50 -9.71 3.72
C HIS A 97 -12.84 -10.08 4.37
N GLU A 98 -13.90 -9.35 4.05
CA GLU A 98 -15.24 -9.66 4.55
C GLU A 98 -15.74 -11.02 4.08
N TRP A 99 -15.46 -11.37 2.82
CA TRP A 99 -15.82 -12.68 2.29
C TRP A 99 -15.10 -13.78 3.08
N LEU A 100 -13.80 -13.65 3.33
CA LEU A 100 -13.03 -14.63 4.12
C LEU A 100 -13.54 -14.75 5.55
N LEU A 101 -13.86 -13.61 6.18
CA LEU A 101 -14.40 -13.58 7.54
C LEU A 101 -15.75 -14.30 7.63
N ARG A 102 -16.68 -14.00 6.71
CA ARG A 102 -18.02 -14.62 6.67
C ARG A 102 -17.98 -16.13 6.46
N HIS A 103 -16.95 -16.63 5.76
CA HIS A 103 -16.78 -18.05 5.46
C HIS A 103 -15.84 -18.78 6.45
N GLY A 104 -15.42 -18.12 7.54
CA GLY A 104 -14.54 -18.73 8.55
C GLY A 104 -13.17 -19.15 7.99
N LYS A 105 -12.69 -18.44 6.97
CA LYS A 105 -11.41 -18.73 6.28
C LYS A 105 -10.21 -17.97 6.87
N LEU A 106 -10.46 -17.10 7.84
CA LEU A 106 -9.42 -16.35 8.54
C LEU A 106 -9.05 -17.06 9.86
N HIS A 107 -7.76 -17.29 10.06
CA HIS A 107 -7.23 -17.76 11.35
C HIS A 107 -7.24 -16.65 12.41
N HIS A 108 -6.92 -15.43 11.98
CA HIS A 108 -6.96 -14.22 12.78
C HIS A 108 -7.66 -13.10 12.00
N VAL A 109 -8.20 -12.12 12.72
CA VAL A 109 -8.92 -10.99 12.10
C VAL A 109 -7.99 -10.16 11.21
N ASN A 110 -6.70 -10.07 11.57
CA ASN A 110 -5.66 -9.46 10.76
C ASN A 110 -4.91 -10.53 9.97
N MET A 111 -4.54 -10.22 8.73
CA MET A 111 -3.77 -11.12 7.88
C MET A 111 -2.29 -10.76 7.92
N THR A 112 -1.45 -11.80 7.97
CA THR A 112 -0.03 -11.75 7.60
C THR A 112 0.13 -11.54 6.09
N VAL A 113 1.32 -11.18 5.60
CA VAL A 113 1.54 -11.07 4.14
C VAL A 113 1.28 -12.39 3.41
N PRO A 114 1.75 -13.57 3.88
CA PRO A 114 1.47 -14.83 3.19
C PRO A 114 -0.04 -15.14 3.08
N GLU A 115 -0.80 -14.88 4.14
CA GLU A 115 -2.27 -15.03 4.12
C GLU A 115 -2.91 -14.08 3.12
N ALA A 116 -2.48 -12.81 3.10
CA ALA A 116 -3.02 -11.81 2.18
C ALA A 116 -2.65 -12.09 0.71
N VAL A 117 -1.43 -12.59 0.44
CA VAL A 117 -1.02 -13.05 -0.90
C VAL A 117 -1.90 -14.20 -1.36
N THR A 118 -2.14 -15.18 -0.48
CA THR A 118 -3.02 -16.32 -0.76
C THR A 118 -4.45 -15.88 -1.01
N ALA A 119 -4.96 -14.93 -0.22
CA ALA A 119 -6.30 -14.38 -0.33
C ALA A 119 -6.55 -13.64 -1.65
N ALA A 120 -5.59 -12.84 -2.12
CA ALA A 120 -5.69 -12.13 -3.39
C ALA A 120 -5.50 -13.06 -4.61
N GLY A 121 -5.00 -14.27 -4.42
CA GLY A 121 -4.95 -15.31 -5.46
C GLY A 121 -4.19 -14.88 -6.71
N SER A 122 -4.83 -15.03 -7.88
CA SER A 122 -4.21 -14.69 -9.17
C SER A 122 -3.85 -13.20 -9.30
N SER A 123 -4.50 -12.34 -8.49
CA SER A 123 -4.17 -10.93 -8.36
C SER A 123 -2.88 -10.69 -7.59
N MET A 124 -2.01 -11.69 -7.36
CA MET A 124 -0.66 -11.52 -6.79
C MET A 124 0.44 -12.15 -7.64
N ARG A 125 0.16 -12.54 -8.89
CA ARG A 125 1.09 -13.30 -9.74
C ARG A 125 2.43 -12.63 -10.05
N PHE A 126 2.50 -11.31 -9.90
CA PHE A 126 3.72 -10.53 -10.11
C PHE A 126 4.39 -10.11 -8.81
N ILE A 127 3.84 -10.54 -7.67
CA ILE A 127 4.38 -10.27 -6.36
C ILE A 127 5.25 -11.45 -5.92
N CYS A 128 6.52 -11.19 -5.62
CA CYS A 128 7.42 -12.17 -5.04
C CYS A 128 7.94 -11.69 -3.69
N GLU A 129 7.92 -12.57 -2.69
CA GLU A 129 8.57 -12.27 -1.43
C GLU A 129 10.08 -12.21 -1.65
N TRP A 130 10.70 -11.08 -1.29
CA TRP A 130 12.15 -10.93 -1.42
C TRP A 130 12.85 -11.18 -0.10
N LYS A 131 12.39 -10.52 0.97
CA LYS A 131 12.97 -10.64 2.31
C LYS A 131 11.91 -10.42 3.36
N SER A 132 11.73 -11.36 4.28
CA SER A 132 10.81 -11.24 5.41
C SER A 132 11.58 -11.26 6.71
N LEU A 133 11.40 -10.22 7.52
CA LEU A 133 12.07 -10.03 8.80
C LEU A 133 11.01 -9.79 9.89
N VAL A 134 11.06 -10.60 10.93
CA VAL A 134 10.25 -10.37 12.14
C VAL A 134 11.12 -9.60 13.12
N TYR A 135 10.81 -8.31 13.32
CA TYR A 135 11.53 -7.49 14.28
C TYR A 135 10.90 -7.64 15.67
N LEU A 136 11.70 -8.12 16.62
CA LEU A 136 11.40 -8.08 18.05
C LEU A 136 12.09 -6.88 18.73
N LEU A 137 12.47 -5.88 17.95
CA LEU A 137 13.26 -4.73 18.38
C LEU A 137 12.40 -3.47 18.41
N ASP A 138 12.83 -2.48 19.19
CA ASP A 138 12.20 -1.16 19.21
C ASP A 138 12.31 -0.50 17.82
N LEU A 139 11.16 -0.15 17.24
CA LEU A 139 11.09 0.48 15.93
C LEU A 139 11.66 1.89 15.92
N GLU A 140 11.55 2.63 17.02
CA GLU A 140 12.04 4.00 17.10
C GLU A 140 13.56 4.04 16.89
N GLU A 141 14.26 3.07 17.48
CA GLU A 141 15.72 3.00 17.40
C GLU A 141 16.22 2.25 16.16
N SER A 142 15.53 1.18 15.73
CA SER A 142 16.08 0.25 14.72
C SER A 142 15.56 0.43 13.30
N LEU A 143 14.38 1.04 13.10
CA LEU A 143 13.72 1.03 11.78
C LEU A 143 14.56 1.72 10.70
N TYR A 144 15.18 2.86 11.03
CA TYR A 144 15.97 3.62 10.05
C TYR A 144 17.18 2.83 9.55
N GLU A 145 17.95 2.26 10.47
CA GLU A 145 19.13 1.46 10.14
C GLU A 145 18.75 0.24 9.31
N GLN A 146 17.72 -0.49 9.76
CA GLN A 146 17.23 -1.69 9.08
C GLN A 146 16.67 -1.43 7.68
N MET A 147 15.91 -0.35 7.50
CA MET A 147 15.44 0.07 6.19
C MET A 147 16.63 0.46 5.29
N THR A 148 17.63 1.15 5.83
CA THR A 148 18.82 1.56 5.09
C THR A 148 19.63 0.36 4.63
N GLU A 149 19.86 -0.62 5.50
CA GLU A 149 20.55 -1.87 5.17
C GLU A 149 19.79 -2.67 4.10
N THR A 150 18.47 -2.82 4.27
CA THR A 150 17.60 -3.53 3.33
C THR A 150 17.61 -2.87 1.95
N LEU A 151 17.55 -1.54 1.89
CA LEU A 151 17.66 -0.78 0.65
C LEU A 151 19.03 -0.93 0.01
N ALA A 152 20.11 -0.84 0.79
CA ALA A 152 21.47 -1.00 0.29
C ALA A 152 21.71 -2.41 -0.27
N GLU A 153 21.15 -3.44 0.36
CA GLU A 153 21.17 -4.82 -0.15
C GLU A 153 20.40 -4.95 -1.45
N TRP A 154 19.17 -4.41 -1.51
CA TRP A 154 18.36 -4.43 -2.72
C TRP A 154 19.01 -3.68 -3.89
N HIS A 155 19.67 -2.56 -3.62
CA HIS A 155 20.40 -1.82 -4.65
C HIS A 155 21.59 -2.59 -5.21
N ARG A 156 22.32 -3.31 -4.35
CA ARG A 156 23.48 -4.14 -4.74
C ARG A 156 23.06 -5.41 -5.47
N ASN A 157 22.00 -6.06 -5.01
CA ASN A 157 21.50 -7.33 -5.50
C ASN A 157 20.00 -7.20 -5.85
N PRO A 158 19.65 -6.38 -6.85
CA PRO A 158 18.27 -6.27 -7.26
C PRO A 158 17.79 -7.64 -7.77
N PRO A 159 16.50 -7.96 -7.60
CA PRO A 159 15.96 -9.18 -8.19
C PRO A 159 16.24 -9.22 -9.71
N PRO A 160 16.35 -10.41 -10.30
CA PRO A 160 16.93 -10.62 -11.63
C PRO A 160 16.22 -9.91 -12.80
N ARG A 161 15.06 -9.29 -12.59
CA ARG A 161 14.34 -8.50 -13.60
C ARG A 161 14.71 -7.01 -13.52
N ARG A 162 15.11 -6.43 -14.65
CA ARG A 162 15.38 -4.99 -14.77
C ARG A 162 14.10 -4.18 -14.53
N GLY A 163 14.21 -3.05 -13.83
CA GLY A 163 13.07 -2.17 -13.52
C GLY A 163 12.18 -2.61 -12.35
N SER A 164 12.66 -3.53 -11.50
CA SER A 164 11.91 -3.95 -10.32
C SER A 164 11.81 -2.79 -9.32
N ASP A 165 10.60 -2.38 -8.96
CA ASP A 165 10.32 -1.55 -7.79
C ASP A 165 10.37 -2.42 -6.51
N LEU A 166 10.71 -1.82 -5.37
CA LEU A 166 10.66 -2.47 -4.05
C LEU A 166 9.48 -1.96 -3.24
N TYR A 167 8.68 -2.88 -2.72
CA TYR A 167 7.51 -2.60 -1.90
C TYR A 167 7.73 -3.22 -0.51
N VAL A 168 7.95 -2.39 0.50
CA VAL A 168 8.16 -2.86 1.87
C VAL A 168 6.88 -2.67 2.67
N VAL A 169 6.36 -3.77 3.21
CA VAL A 169 5.19 -3.79 4.09
C VAL A 169 5.66 -3.91 5.53
N LEU A 170 5.44 -2.87 6.33
CA LEU A 170 5.66 -2.87 7.78
C LEU A 170 4.32 -3.12 8.47
N ILE A 171 4.25 -4.17 9.31
CA ILE A 171 3.11 -4.50 10.15
C ILE A 171 3.45 -4.17 11.61
N ALA A 172 2.76 -3.19 12.17
CA ALA A 172 2.90 -2.75 13.56
C ALA A 172 1.52 -2.36 14.12
N ASP A 173 1.21 -2.76 15.36
CA ASP A 173 -0.05 -2.45 16.06
C ASP A 173 -1.34 -2.64 15.22
N ASN A 174 -1.46 -3.78 14.53
CA ASN A 174 -2.59 -4.09 13.63
C ASN A 174 -2.73 -3.14 12.42
N ARG A 175 -1.65 -2.43 12.05
CA ARG A 175 -1.60 -1.54 10.90
C ARG A 175 -0.53 -2.00 9.94
N SER A 176 -0.81 -1.85 8.66
CA SER A 176 0.15 -2.03 7.58
C SER A 176 0.56 -0.67 7.01
N VAL A 177 1.87 -0.46 6.92
CA VAL A 177 2.51 0.71 6.31
C VAL A 177 3.23 0.23 5.06
N LEU A 178 3.01 0.93 3.94
CA LEU A 178 3.64 0.61 2.66
C LEU A 178 4.73 1.64 2.35
N PHE A 179 5.94 1.16 2.13
CA PHE A 179 7.03 1.93 1.54
C PHE A 179 7.23 1.47 0.11
N ILE A 180 7.36 2.42 -0.82
CA ILE A 180 7.54 2.13 -2.24
C ILE A 180 8.81 2.83 -2.72
N PHE A 181 9.73 2.05 -3.28
CA PHE A 181 10.99 2.51 -3.81
C PHE A 181 11.06 2.18 -5.29
N GLN A 182 11.07 3.22 -6.14
CA GLN A 182 11.03 3.05 -7.59
C GLN A 182 12.41 3.30 -8.19
N LYS A 183 12.88 2.39 -9.03
CA LYS A 183 14.25 2.38 -9.61
C LYS A 183 14.21 2.78 -11.08
N ASP A 184 13.87 4.04 -11.35
CA ASP A 184 14.38 4.82 -12.49
C ASP A 184 13.65 6.18 -12.53
N MET A 185 14.42 7.25 -12.43
CA MET A 185 14.02 8.59 -12.84
C MET A 185 14.89 8.91 -14.04
N GLU A 186 14.33 8.95 -15.24
CA GLU A 186 15.03 9.29 -16.50
C GLU A 186 15.50 10.77 -16.59
N LYS A 187 15.88 11.37 -15.46
CA LYS A 187 16.72 12.58 -15.45
C LYS A 187 17.95 12.29 -14.59
N PRO A 188 19.18 12.46 -15.13
CA PRO A 188 20.40 12.47 -14.34
C PRO A 188 20.41 13.77 -13.53
N THR A 189 19.62 13.81 -12.48
CA THR A 189 19.77 14.77 -11.39
C THR A 189 20.07 13.90 -10.19
N LEU A 190 21.21 14.15 -9.56
CA LEU A 190 21.73 13.47 -8.38
C LEU A 190 20.70 13.51 -7.23
N SER A 191 19.65 12.69 -7.28
CA SER A 191 18.64 12.61 -6.24
C SER A 191 18.82 11.29 -5.51
N ARG A 192 19.33 11.40 -4.29
CA ARG A 192 19.38 10.33 -3.30
C ARG A 192 18.03 9.57 -3.24
N PRO A 193 18.02 8.25 -2.95
CA PRO A 193 16.78 7.52 -2.75
C PRO A 193 15.94 8.23 -1.67
N ARG A 194 14.79 8.76 -2.08
CA ARG A 194 13.87 9.47 -1.18
C ARG A 194 12.94 8.45 -0.53
N LEU A 195 13.13 8.22 0.76
CA LEU A 195 12.20 7.47 1.59
C LEU A 195 10.86 8.22 1.64
N LYS A 196 9.77 7.58 1.20
CA LYS A 196 8.41 8.13 1.32
C LYS A 196 7.56 7.20 2.18
N ARG A 197 6.96 7.79 3.21
CA ARG A 197 6.13 7.10 4.20
C ARG A 197 4.67 7.29 3.83
N TYR A 198 3.96 6.19 3.55
CA TYR A 198 2.51 6.20 3.45
C TYR A 198 1.93 5.51 4.67
N SER A 199 1.26 6.30 5.51
CA SER A 199 0.54 5.78 6.67
C SER A 199 -0.94 6.10 6.49
N LEU A 200 -1.79 5.08 6.50
CA LEU A 200 -3.26 5.25 6.46
C LEU A 200 -3.81 5.90 7.76
N GLN A 201 -2.94 6.18 8.74
CA GLN A 201 -3.11 7.02 9.93
C GLN A 201 -1.77 7.18 10.66
N SER A 202 -1.56 8.26 11.42
CA SER A 202 -0.37 8.49 12.25
C SER A 202 -0.16 7.32 13.24
N PRO A 203 1.05 6.72 13.34
CA PRO A 203 1.30 5.71 14.36
C PRO A 203 1.26 6.35 15.77
N PRO A 204 0.77 5.63 16.78
CA PRO A 204 0.86 6.09 18.16
C PRO A 204 2.33 6.13 18.61
N PRO A 205 2.69 7.02 19.55
CA PRO A 205 3.96 6.90 20.26
C PRO A 205 3.94 5.56 21.03
N ASN A 206 5.01 4.76 20.89
CA ASN A 206 5.20 3.41 21.48
C ASN A 206 4.64 2.21 20.67
N ALA A 207 4.60 2.29 19.34
CA ALA A 207 4.19 1.17 18.51
C ALA A 207 5.25 0.05 18.46
N HIS A 208 4.86 -1.18 18.77
CA HIS A 208 5.73 -2.35 18.66
C HIS A 208 5.53 -3.04 17.29
N ALA A 209 6.61 -3.29 16.56
CA ALA A 209 6.54 -4.08 15.32
C ALA A 209 6.19 -5.53 15.62
N THR A 210 5.40 -6.13 14.73
CA THR A 210 5.20 -7.59 14.72
C THR A 210 5.84 -8.22 13.48
N ALA A 211 6.01 -7.49 12.37
CA ALA A 211 6.76 -7.96 11.19
C ALA A 211 7.09 -6.81 10.22
N VAL A 212 8.20 -6.92 9.49
CA VAL A 212 8.47 -6.16 8.26
C VAL A 212 8.76 -7.14 7.14
N GLN A 213 7.91 -7.11 6.13
CA GLN A 213 8.02 -8.00 4.99
C GLN A 213 8.29 -7.14 3.75
N SER A 214 9.49 -7.31 3.21
CA SER A 214 9.91 -6.69 1.96
C SER A 214 9.53 -7.60 0.82
N VAL A 215 8.73 -7.04 -0.09
CA VAL A 215 8.18 -7.74 -1.23
C VAL A 215 8.72 -7.06 -2.48
N SER A 216 9.25 -7.84 -3.42
CA SER A 216 9.76 -7.32 -4.67
C SER A 216 8.99 -7.94 -5.82
N LEU A 217 8.59 -7.11 -6.77
CA LEU A 217 7.71 -7.55 -7.85
C LEU A 217 8.53 -8.11 -9.00
N HIS A 218 8.02 -9.17 -9.63
CA HIS A 218 8.62 -9.87 -10.76
C HIS A 218 7.84 -9.60 -12.03
#